data_AF-A0A349WGZ7-F1
#
_entry.id   AF-A0A349WGZ7-F1
#
_cell.length_a   1.000
_cell.length_b   1.000
_cell.length_c   1.000
_cell.angle_alpha   90.00
_cell.angle_beta   90.00
_cell.angle_gamma   90.00
#
_symmetry.space_group_name_H-M   'P 1'
#
loop_
_entity.id
_entity.type
_entity.pdbx_description
1 polymer ?
#
loop_
_entity_poly.entity_id
_entity_poly.type
_entity_poly.pdbx_seq_one_letter_code
_entity_poly.pdbx_strand_id
1 'polypeptide(L)'
;LISFAGSNLFPSRNILSSHILGDRRVGNLRSPHFKIEHDQILVKAKAKKGFMRVVIDHYHMGKHSGLLFGGTVIKEANSEDKFQWFSLSPKKYKGHWAYLEFVDRGTDAYLEIDQVRFANSGMGRSPDSSFSLLLGDDKIEASNLPEFLDGFLEKSFDRLHTGKFSGEEYEFLNYLFREGLIPLVKRQIISKSLRQAKVIDSKTPQERYTLTMGEGSPFQGNVYVRGSPHKLGAPVVGRNLTALGGQAGSRLDLANQLISEDNPLVSRVMANRIWLQFFGRGIVPTPDDFGPMGQEPSHPELLDWLAHDFRENHWSVKNLIRKIVLSKTYRQSSLLNPFCEKEKVSLTDPQNIFLHKMPVRRLQAEAIRDSILSFSGRIDKRLFGPSVPIYKTAFMTGRGGKKNGPLDGAGRRSIYGSVYRNFLSPFMLAFDQPAPFG
;
A
#
# COMPACT_ATOMS: atom_id res chain seq x y z
N LEU A 1 -18.09 -3.43 20.39
CA LEU A 1 -18.05 -4.43 19.30
C LEU A 1 -17.91 -3.67 17.99
N ILE A 2 -16.95 -4.02 17.15
CA ILE A 2 -16.92 -3.53 15.76
C ILE A 2 -17.76 -4.52 14.96
N SER A 3 -18.88 -4.07 14.40
CA SER A 3 -19.75 -4.90 13.55
C SER A 3 -19.31 -4.79 12.10
N PHE A 4 -19.20 -5.93 11.40
CA PHE A 4 -18.68 -6.03 10.02
C PHE A 4 -19.80 -6.19 8.97
N ALA A 5 -21.02 -5.72 9.26
CA ALA A 5 -22.15 -5.87 8.35
C ALA A 5 -21.96 -5.11 7.02
N GLY A 6 -22.23 -5.76 5.88
CA GLY A 6 -22.39 -5.10 4.57
C GLY A 6 -21.40 -5.44 3.46
N SER A 7 -20.44 -6.36 3.65
CA SER A 7 -19.53 -6.75 2.56
C SER A 7 -20.10 -7.86 1.68
N ASN A 8 -20.38 -7.57 0.41
CA ASN A 8 -20.84 -8.56 -0.57
C ASN A 8 -19.75 -9.56 -1.02
N LEU A 9 -18.49 -9.35 -0.60
CA LEU A 9 -17.36 -10.27 -0.86
C LEU A 9 -17.28 -11.41 0.18
N PHE A 10 -17.99 -11.31 1.30
CA PHE A 10 -18.00 -12.28 2.38
C PHE A 10 -19.46 -12.62 2.71
N PRO A 11 -20.02 -13.75 2.21
CA PRO A 11 -21.43 -14.05 2.40
C PRO A 11 -21.73 -14.25 3.88
N SER A 12 -22.60 -13.40 4.43
CA SER A 12 -23.49 -13.70 5.56
C SER A 12 -22.89 -14.46 6.75
N ARG A 13 -21.65 -14.11 7.13
CA ARG A 13 -21.02 -14.59 8.36
C ARG A 13 -20.65 -13.38 9.20
N ASN A 14 -20.94 -13.45 10.50
CA ASN A 14 -20.36 -12.53 11.50
C ASN A 14 -18.84 -12.74 11.68
N ILE A 15 -18.20 -13.52 10.80
CA ILE A 15 -16.78 -13.87 10.80
C ILE A 15 -16.17 -13.37 9.50
N LEU A 16 -15.08 -12.61 9.60
CA LEU A 16 -14.28 -12.20 8.46
C LEU A 16 -13.12 -13.17 8.27
N SER A 17 -13.06 -13.86 7.14
CA SER A 17 -12.00 -14.84 6.85
C SER A 17 -11.30 -14.51 5.55
N SER A 18 -9.96 -14.46 5.61
CA SER A 18 -9.13 -14.29 4.42
C SER A 18 -8.98 -15.58 3.60
N HIS A 19 -9.34 -16.73 4.19
CA HIS A 19 -9.19 -18.06 3.60
C HIS A 19 -10.39 -18.51 2.76
N ILE A 20 -11.52 -17.80 2.80
CA ILE A 20 -12.78 -18.22 2.12
C ILE A 20 -12.58 -18.55 0.65
N LEU A 21 -11.68 -17.84 -0.04
CA LEU A 21 -11.38 -18.02 -1.46
C LEU A 21 -10.06 -18.77 -1.74
N GLY A 22 -9.44 -19.34 -0.70
CA GLY A 22 -8.14 -20.03 -0.75
C GLY A 22 -7.04 -19.36 0.08
N ASP A 23 -5.94 -20.09 0.31
CA ASP A 23 -4.80 -19.70 1.17
C ASP A 23 -3.80 -18.77 0.48
N ARG A 24 -3.91 -18.63 -0.85
CA ARG A 24 -2.91 -17.92 -1.66
C ARG A 24 -3.18 -16.45 -1.82
N ARG A 25 -4.40 -16.01 -1.50
CA ARG A 25 -4.76 -14.60 -1.46
C ARG A 25 -4.26 -14.01 -0.16
N VAL A 26 -3.51 -12.92 -0.27
CA VAL A 26 -3.06 -12.16 0.90
C VAL A 26 -3.74 -10.81 0.90
N GLY A 27 -4.06 -10.32 2.08
CA GLY A 27 -4.80 -9.10 2.28
C GLY A 27 -4.36 -8.36 3.53
N ASN A 28 -4.87 -7.15 3.63
CA ASN A 28 -4.79 -6.37 4.85
C ASN A 28 -6.21 -5.92 5.19
N LEU A 29 -6.68 -6.33 6.35
CA LEU A 29 -7.91 -5.81 6.93
C LEU A 29 -7.58 -4.72 7.94
N ARG A 30 -8.26 -3.59 7.79
CA ARG A 30 -8.16 -2.45 8.67
C ARG A 30 -9.50 -2.16 9.35
N SER A 31 -9.49 -1.95 10.66
CA SER A 31 -10.67 -1.45 11.38
C SER A 31 -10.89 0.06 11.15
N PRO A 32 -12.09 0.58 11.42
CA PRO A 32 -12.27 2.01 11.66
C PRO A 32 -11.32 2.52 12.76
N HIS A 33 -11.04 3.82 12.74
CA HIS A 33 -10.33 4.47 13.83
C HIS A 33 -11.17 4.44 15.10
N PHE A 34 -10.50 4.27 16.22
CA PHE A 34 -11.07 4.36 17.55
C PHE A 34 -10.08 5.05 18.48
N LYS A 35 -10.59 5.63 19.55
CA LYS A 35 -9.76 6.17 20.62
C LYS A 35 -9.41 5.06 21.61
N ILE A 36 -8.15 4.97 22.01
CA ILE A 36 -7.71 3.97 22.98
C ILE A 36 -8.18 4.41 24.37
N GLU A 37 -9.19 3.72 24.91
CA GLU A 37 -9.74 4.01 26.24
C GLU A 37 -9.50 2.86 27.23
N HIS A 38 -9.29 1.67 26.70
CA HIS A 38 -9.21 0.42 27.46
C HIS A 38 -7.76 -0.09 27.55
N ASP A 39 -7.45 -0.86 28.58
CA ASP A 39 -6.11 -1.44 28.79
C ASP A 39 -5.77 -2.50 27.74
N GLN A 40 -6.78 -3.27 27.30
CA GLN A 40 -6.63 -4.38 26.38
C GLN A 40 -7.62 -4.33 25.21
N ILE A 41 -7.15 -4.85 24.08
CA ILE A 41 -7.96 -5.18 22.91
C ILE A 41 -7.84 -6.69 22.70
N LEU A 42 -8.96 -7.39 22.84
CA LEU A 42 -9.06 -8.84 22.71
C LEU A 42 -9.64 -9.18 21.34
N VAL A 43 -8.96 -10.04 20.60
CA VAL A 43 -9.37 -10.50 19.27
C VAL A 43 -9.61 -12.01 19.35
N LYS A 44 -10.83 -12.47 19.13
CA LYS A 44 -11.12 -13.91 18.97
C LYS A 44 -10.93 -14.25 17.50
N ALA A 45 -9.94 -15.08 17.19
CA ALA A 45 -9.60 -15.42 15.82
C ALA A 45 -9.12 -16.87 15.68
N LYS A 46 -9.31 -17.44 14.48
CA LYS A 46 -8.50 -18.54 13.97
C LYS A 46 -7.36 -17.95 13.15
N ALA A 47 -6.15 -18.42 13.38
CA ALA A 47 -4.99 -17.86 12.71
C ALA A 47 -3.94 -18.93 12.43
N LYS A 48 -3.26 -18.78 11.29
CA LYS A 48 -2.01 -19.47 10.98
C LYS A 48 -1.05 -18.45 10.40
N LYS A 49 0.09 -18.23 11.07
CA LYS A 49 1.10 -17.21 10.70
C LYS A 49 0.49 -15.81 10.48
N GLY A 50 -0.59 -15.50 11.19
CA GLY A 50 -1.29 -14.22 11.08
C GLY A 50 -0.53 -13.10 11.77
N PHE A 51 -0.55 -11.90 11.23
CA PHE A 51 0.04 -10.72 11.84
C PHE A 51 -1.08 -9.77 12.28
N MET A 52 -1.05 -9.34 13.55
CA MET A 52 -2.04 -8.40 14.11
C MET A 52 -1.32 -7.23 14.76
N ARG A 53 -1.82 -6.01 14.59
CA ARG A 53 -1.28 -4.85 15.30
C ARG A 53 -2.32 -3.77 15.58
N VAL A 54 -2.04 -3.00 16.62
CA VAL A 54 -2.64 -1.69 16.86
C VAL A 54 -1.72 -0.65 16.22
N VAL A 55 -2.21 0.08 15.22
CA VAL A 55 -1.48 1.21 14.64
C VAL A 55 -1.94 2.48 15.36
N ILE A 56 -1.02 3.08 16.12
CA ILE A 56 -1.27 4.26 16.97
C ILE A 56 -0.81 5.50 16.22
N ASP A 57 -1.67 6.51 16.10
CA ASP A 57 -1.43 7.78 15.40
C ASP A 57 -0.79 7.60 14.01
N HIS A 58 -1.18 6.55 13.28
CA HIS A 58 -0.59 6.14 11.99
C HIS A 58 0.89 5.74 12.00
N TYR A 59 1.51 5.60 13.16
CA TYR A 59 2.90 5.14 13.26
C TYR A 59 2.99 3.62 13.08
N HIS A 60 3.51 3.19 11.94
CA HIS A 60 3.77 1.77 11.63
C HIS A 60 5.07 1.22 12.27
N MET A 61 5.59 1.89 13.30
CA MET A 61 6.93 1.67 13.86
C MET A 61 7.06 0.41 14.71
N GLY A 62 5.97 -0.28 15.08
CA GLY A 62 6.05 -1.52 15.85
C GLY A 62 6.93 -2.61 15.22
N LYS A 63 7.10 -2.61 13.89
CA LYS A 63 8.05 -3.50 13.18
C LYS A 63 9.52 -3.19 13.50
N HIS A 64 9.84 -1.93 13.74
CA HIS A 64 11.21 -1.40 13.85
C HIS A 64 11.61 -1.05 15.29
N SER A 65 10.64 -0.91 16.20
CA SER A 65 10.86 -0.48 17.58
C SER A 65 10.02 -1.30 18.57
N GLY A 66 10.26 -2.62 18.61
CA GLY A 66 9.46 -3.57 19.40
C GLY A 66 9.39 -3.26 20.90
N LEU A 67 10.38 -2.56 21.47
CA LEU A 67 10.38 -2.13 22.88
C LEU A 67 9.33 -1.06 23.16
N LEU A 68 9.18 -0.07 22.27
CA LEU A 68 8.23 1.02 22.44
C LEU A 68 6.80 0.51 22.26
N PHE A 69 6.59 -0.31 21.23
CA PHE A 69 5.28 -0.84 20.83
C PHE A 69 5.00 -2.24 21.41
N GLY A 70 5.72 -2.64 22.46
CA GLY A 70 5.55 -3.94 23.11
C GLY A 70 4.09 -4.14 23.55
N GLY A 71 3.53 -5.31 23.25
CA GLY A 71 2.13 -5.64 23.53
C GLY A 71 1.12 -5.12 22.49
N THR A 72 1.51 -4.24 21.57
CA THR A 72 0.60 -3.71 20.52
C THR A 72 0.72 -4.44 19.18
N VAL A 73 1.55 -5.48 19.12
CA VAL A 73 1.83 -6.26 17.91
C VAL A 73 1.91 -7.74 18.26
N ILE A 74 1.20 -8.56 17.50
CA ILE A 74 1.38 -10.01 17.45
C ILE A 74 1.97 -10.33 16.08
N LYS A 75 3.22 -10.79 16.08
CA LYS A 75 3.96 -11.02 14.84
C LYS A 75 3.52 -12.27 14.11
N GLU A 76 3.18 -13.31 14.86
CA GLU A 76 2.78 -14.62 14.36
C GLU A 76 1.70 -15.19 15.30
N ALA A 77 0.44 -15.04 14.90
CA ALA A 77 -0.72 -15.64 15.51
C ALA A 77 -0.95 -17.04 14.92
N ASN A 78 -0.99 -18.05 15.79
CA ASN A 78 -1.28 -19.42 15.45
C ASN A 78 -2.29 -19.97 16.48
N SER A 79 -3.33 -20.66 16.02
CA SER A 79 -4.39 -21.16 16.89
C SER A 79 -4.80 -22.61 16.64
N GLU A 80 -3.98 -23.37 15.91
CA GLU A 80 -4.24 -24.79 15.59
C GLU A 80 -5.66 -25.04 15.02
N ASP A 81 -6.10 -24.11 14.17
CA ASP A 81 -7.42 -24.14 13.52
C ASP A 81 -8.64 -24.05 14.48
N LYS A 82 -8.42 -23.61 15.71
CA LYS A 82 -9.45 -23.31 16.72
C LYS A 82 -9.56 -21.80 16.96
N PHE A 83 -10.75 -21.31 17.30
CA PHE A 83 -10.91 -19.91 17.71
C PHE A 83 -10.25 -19.71 19.07
N GLN A 84 -9.27 -18.81 19.13
CA GLN A 84 -8.57 -18.45 20.36
C GLN A 84 -8.59 -16.94 20.55
N TRP A 85 -8.48 -16.51 21.81
CA TRP A 85 -8.35 -15.11 22.16
C TRP A 85 -6.90 -14.67 22.08
N PHE A 86 -6.67 -13.61 21.32
CA PHE A 86 -5.41 -12.90 21.21
C PHE A 86 -5.53 -11.55 21.93
N SER A 87 -4.57 -11.21 22.78
CA SER A 87 -4.59 -9.94 23.54
C SER A 87 -3.53 -8.97 23.04
N LEU A 88 -3.97 -7.75 22.71
CA LEU A 88 -3.14 -6.60 22.43
C LEU A 88 -3.28 -5.59 23.58
N SER A 89 -2.18 -5.08 24.11
CA SER A 89 -2.14 -4.17 25.26
C SER A 89 -1.64 -2.77 24.86
N PRO A 90 -2.52 -1.88 24.39
CA PRO A 90 -2.17 -0.50 24.06
C PRO A 90 -2.26 0.45 25.26
N LYS A 91 -2.30 -0.06 26.51
CA LYS A 91 -2.48 0.72 27.75
C LYS A 91 -1.65 2.00 27.84
N LYS A 92 -0.39 1.97 27.36
CA LYS A 92 0.53 3.12 27.38
C LYS A 92 0.06 4.30 26.52
N TYR A 93 -0.87 4.06 25.60
CA TYR A 93 -1.33 4.98 24.57
C TYR A 93 -2.80 5.36 24.76
N LYS A 94 -3.32 5.29 25.99
CA LYS A 94 -4.66 5.78 26.27
C LYS A 94 -4.82 7.24 25.86
N GLY A 95 -5.96 7.55 25.25
CA GLY A 95 -6.26 8.85 24.68
C GLY A 95 -5.79 9.05 23.23
N HIS A 96 -4.90 8.19 22.72
CA HIS A 96 -4.44 8.27 21.32
C HIS A 96 -5.46 7.64 20.37
N TRP A 97 -5.41 8.09 19.10
CA TRP A 97 -6.18 7.48 18.03
C TRP A 97 -5.44 6.26 17.50
N ALA A 98 -6.19 5.20 17.22
CA ALA A 98 -5.63 4.00 16.66
C ALA A 98 -6.59 3.29 15.72
N TYR A 99 -6.06 2.34 14.96
CA TYR A 99 -6.84 1.34 14.26
C TYR A 99 -6.17 -0.02 14.36
N LEU A 100 -6.94 -1.09 14.21
CA LEU A 100 -6.43 -2.45 14.14
C LEU A 100 -6.08 -2.78 12.70
N GLU A 101 -4.98 -3.50 12.54
CA GLU A 101 -4.55 -4.04 11.26
C GLU A 101 -4.29 -5.53 11.40
N PHE A 102 -4.88 -6.30 10.50
CA PHE A 102 -4.77 -7.75 10.40
C PHE A 102 -4.21 -8.10 9.02
N VAL A 103 -3.12 -8.87 9.00
CA VAL A 103 -2.37 -9.18 7.78
C VAL A 103 -2.01 -10.66 7.77
N ASP A 104 -2.32 -11.36 6.69
CA ASP A 104 -1.88 -12.72 6.44
C ASP A 104 -0.67 -12.71 5.51
N ARG A 105 0.53 -12.78 6.09
CA ARG A 105 1.77 -12.74 5.30
C ARG A 105 2.23 -14.15 4.95
N GLY A 106 1.77 -14.68 3.82
CA GLY A 106 2.31 -15.93 3.29
C GLY A 106 1.36 -16.65 2.36
N THR A 107 1.87 -17.70 1.71
CA THR A 107 1.07 -18.57 0.82
C THR A 107 0.27 -19.63 1.58
N ASP A 108 0.48 -19.74 2.89
CA ASP A 108 -0.19 -20.68 3.79
C ASP A 108 -0.65 -20.01 5.09
N ALA A 109 -0.68 -18.67 5.09
CA ALA A 109 -1.12 -17.86 6.21
C ALA A 109 -2.60 -17.51 6.05
N TYR A 110 -3.35 -17.51 7.14
CA TYR A 110 -4.73 -17.06 7.13
C TYR A 110 -5.16 -16.46 8.46
N LEU A 111 -6.21 -15.67 8.40
CA LEU A 111 -6.89 -15.09 9.56
C LEU A 111 -8.41 -15.18 9.37
N GLU A 112 -9.09 -15.76 10.37
CA GLU A 112 -10.53 -15.68 10.53
C GLU A 112 -10.85 -14.97 11.84
N ILE A 113 -11.52 -13.82 11.77
CA ILE A 113 -11.81 -12.97 12.92
C ILE A 113 -13.30 -13.08 13.24
N ASP A 114 -13.61 -13.58 14.44
CA ASP A 114 -14.98 -13.69 14.94
C ASP A 114 -15.39 -12.40 15.64
N GLN A 115 -14.54 -11.87 16.53
CA GLN A 115 -14.90 -10.68 17.31
C GLN A 115 -13.70 -9.92 17.86
N VAL A 116 -13.93 -8.63 18.06
CA VAL A 116 -13.01 -7.72 18.74
C VAL A 116 -13.72 -7.08 19.93
N ARG A 117 -13.10 -7.21 21.12
CA ARG A 117 -13.59 -6.64 22.38
C ARG A 117 -12.55 -5.70 22.99
N PHE A 118 -13.03 -4.64 23.64
CA PHE A 118 -12.21 -3.73 24.42
C PHE A 118 -12.46 -4.02 25.90
N ALA A 119 -11.39 -4.15 26.68
CA ALA A 119 -11.50 -4.56 28.09
C ALA A 119 -10.45 -3.90 28.96
N ASN A 120 -10.78 -3.66 30.23
CA ASN A 120 -9.83 -3.19 31.24
C ASN A 120 -9.17 -4.33 32.03
N SER A 121 -9.63 -5.56 31.84
CA SER A 121 -9.12 -6.78 32.46
C SER A 121 -8.63 -7.78 31.41
N GLY A 122 -7.93 -8.82 31.86
CA GLY A 122 -7.50 -9.92 30.99
C GLY A 122 -8.66 -10.75 30.44
N MET A 123 -8.31 -11.73 29.61
CA MET A 123 -9.26 -12.69 29.05
C MET A 123 -10.02 -13.40 30.18
N GLY A 124 -11.36 -13.27 30.19
CA GLY A 124 -12.19 -14.06 31.09
C GLY A 124 -12.00 -15.56 30.80
N ARG A 125 -12.16 -16.41 31.81
CA ARG A 125 -12.17 -17.87 31.61
C ARG A 125 -13.51 -18.26 31.02
N SER A 126 -13.50 -18.76 29.78
CA SER A 126 -14.62 -19.53 29.25
C SER A 126 -14.39 -21.00 29.59
N PRO A 127 -15.43 -21.79 29.91
CA PRO A 127 -15.30 -23.24 30.00
C PRO A 127 -14.75 -23.77 28.67
N ASP A 128 -13.73 -24.63 28.72
CA ASP A 128 -13.18 -25.30 27.54
C ASP A 128 -14.10 -26.48 27.16
N SER A 129 -15.26 -26.15 26.61
CA SER A 129 -16.27 -27.13 26.22
C SER A 129 -17.01 -26.67 24.97
N SER A 130 -17.19 -27.58 24.02
CA SER A 130 -18.08 -27.40 22.87
C SER A 130 -19.52 -27.11 23.27
N PHE A 131 -19.92 -27.51 24.49
CA PHE A 131 -21.24 -27.27 25.06
C PHE A 131 -21.34 -25.95 25.84
N SER A 132 -20.25 -25.16 25.93
CA SER A 132 -20.24 -23.88 26.66
C SER A 132 -21.35 -22.91 26.22
N LEU A 133 -21.75 -22.96 24.94
CA LEU A 133 -22.87 -22.20 24.40
C LEU A 133 -24.22 -22.54 25.04
N LEU A 134 -24.38 -23.79 25.50
CA LEU A 134 -25.60 -24.28 26.14
C LEU A 134 -25.55 -24.07 27.65
N LEU A 135 -24.37 -24.01 28.26
CA LEU A 135 -24.16 -24.01 29.72
C LEU A 135 -24.42 -22.65 30.42
N GLY A 136 -25.05 -21.69 29.75
CA GLY A 136 -25.33 -20.34 30.27
C GLY A 136 -26.82 -20.00 30.43
N ASP A 137 -27.72 -20.94 30.16
CA ASP A 137 -29.17 -20.75 30.32
C ASP A 137 -29.66 -21.45 31.60
N ASP A 138 -30.04 -20.66 32.60
CA ASP A 138 -30.52 -21.13 33.91
C ASP A 138 -31.81 -21.97 33.82
N LYS A 139 -32.41 -22.08 32.63
CA LYS A 139 -33.64 -22.84 32.36
C LYS A 139 -33.41 -24.30 31.97
N ILE A 140 -32.17 -24.74 31.85
CA ILE A 140 -31.85 -26.11 31.45
C ILE A 140 -31.85 -27.03 32.66
N GLU A 141 -32.76 -27.99 32.67
CA GLU A 141 -32.86 -29.07 33.65
C GLU A 141 -32.71 -30.43 32.94
N ALA A 142 -32.31 -31.48 33.67
CA ALA A 142 -32.16 -32.81 33.07
C ALA A 142 -33.47 -33.35 32.44
N SER A 143 -34.62 -32.91 32.96
CA SER A 143 -35.97 -33.27 32.52
C SER A 143 -36.37 -32.63 31.18
N ASN A 144 -35.89 -31.42 30.87
CA ASN A 144 -36.30 -30.66 29.68
C ASN A 144 -35.21 -30.57 28.59
N LEU A 145 -34.05 -31.19 28.84
CA LEU A 145 -32.89 -31.12 27.95
C LEU A 145 -33.19 -31.56 26.50
N PRO A 146 -33.93 -32.65 26.21
CA PRO A 146 -34.23 -33.03 24.82
C PRO A 146 -35.04 -31.96 24.06
N GLU A 147 -36.11 -31.46 24.66
CA GLU A 147 -36.98 -30.43 24.07
C GLU A 147 -36.23 -29.11 23.86
N PHE A 148 -35.38 -28.75 24.80
CA PHE A 148 -34.50 -27.59 24.69
C PHE A 148 -33.52 -27.73 23.52
N LEU A 149 -32.85 -28.88 23.39
CA LEU A 149 -31.88 -29.14 22.32
C LEU A 149 -32.55 -29.13 20.94
N ASP A 150 -33.73 -29.73 20.80
CA ASP A 150 -34.49 -29.71 19.54
C ASP A 150 -34.86 -28.28 19.14
N GLY A 151 -35.45 -27.50 20.06
CA GLY A 151 -35.79 -26.10 19.80
C GLY A 151 -34.56 -25.21 19.56
N PHE A 152 -33.44 -25.50 20.21
CA PHE A 152 -32.17 -24.82 19.96
C PHE A 152 -31.62 -25.13 18.57
N LEU A 153 -31.62 -26.40 18.15
CA LEU A 153 -31.16 -26.83 16.84
C LEU A 153 -32.05 -26.27 15.72
N GLU A 154 -33.38 -26.29 15.88
CA GLU A 154 -34.32 -25.70 14.92
C GLU A 154 -34.02 -24.21 14.70
N LYS A 155 -33.95 -23.42 15.78
CA LYS A 155 -33.58 -21.99 15.72
C LYS A 155 -32.18 -21.76 15.18
N SER A 156 -31.26 -22.69 15.42
CA SER A 156 -29.90 -22.64 14.90
C SER A 156 -29.87 -22.84 13.38
N PHE A 157 -30.62 -23.81 12.86
CA PHE A 157 -30.75 -24.03 11.42
C PHE A 157 -31.51 -22.90 10.72
N ASP A 158 -32.53 -22.31 11.35
CA ASP A 158 -33.20 -21.12 10.83
C ASP A 158 -32.26 -19.91 10.74
N ARG A 159 -31.44 -19.71 11.78
CA ARG A 159 -30.41 -18.66 11.78
C ARG A 159 -29.31 -18.93 10.77
N LEU A 160 -28.94 -20.19 10.57
CA LEU A 160 -28.02 -20.60 9.50
C LEU A 160 -28.61 -20.26 8.12
N HIS A 161 -29.89 -20.55 7.89
CA HIS A 161 -30.57 -20.26 6.63
C HIS A 161 -30.69 -18.75 6.36
N THR A 162 -30.96 -17.97 7.40
CA THR A 162 -31.07 -16.50 7.32
C THR A 162 -29.71 -15.78 7.41
N GLY A 163 -28.60 -16.50 7.59
CA GLY A 163 -27.26 -15.94 7.69
C GLY A 163 -26.98 -15.14 8.98
N LYS A 164 -27.81 -15.32 10.02
CA LYS A 164 -27.71 -14.64 11.33
C LYS A 164 -27.07 -15.51 12.42
N PHE A 165 -26.32 -16.51 12.02
CA PHE A 165 -25.74 -17.51 12.90
C PHE A 165 -24.43 -17.03 13.54
N SER A 166 -24.17 -17.42 14.79
CA SER A 166 -22.95 -17.06 15.52
C SER A 166 -21.81 -18.05 15.28
N GLY A 167 -20.56 -17.60 15.53
CA GLY A 167 -19.39 -18.46 15.44
C GLY A 167 -19.39 -19.61 16.45
N GLU A 168 -19.97 -19.40 17.64
CA GLU A 168 -20.08 -20.43 18.68
C GLU A 168 -21.06 -21.53 18.28
N GLU A 169 -22.19 -21.16 17.68
CA GLU A 169 -23.13 -22.14 17.16
C GLU A 169 -22.53 -22.92 15.96
N TYR A 170 -21.67 -22.29 15.16
CA TYR A 170 -20.93 -22.94 14.08
C TYR A 170 -19.93 -23.98 14.57
N GLU A 171 -19.17 -23.67 15.63
CA GLU A 171 -18.30 -24.66 16.26
C GLU A 171 -19.11 -25.81 16.85
N PHE A 172 -20.25 -25.52 17.49
CA PHE A 172 -21.11 -26.55 18.04
C PHE A 172 -21.71 -27.48 16.97
N LEU A 173 -22.28 -26.94 15.89
CA LEU A 173 -22.79 -27.77 14.79
C LEU A 173 -21.68 -28.59 14.12
N ASN A 174 -20.48 -28.02 13.95
CA ASN A 174 -19.34 -28.77 13.42
C ASN A 174 -18.90 -29.88 14.35
N TYR A 175 -18.92 -29.65 15.67
CA TYR A 175 -18.68 -30.69 16.66
C TYR A 175 -19.70 -31.82 16.52
N LEU A 176 -21.00 -31.50 16.52
CA LEU A 176 -22.05 -32.51 16.35
C LEU A 176 -21.90 -33.28 15.03
N PHE A 177 -21.49 -32.61 13.95
CA PHE A 177 -21.18 -33.27 12.68
C PHE A 177 -19.96 -34.19 12.78
N ARG A 178 -18.85 -33.74 13.39
CA ARG A 178 -17.62 -34.55 13.55
C ARG A 178 -17.84 -35.80 14.38
N GLU A 179 -18.68 -35.71 15.41
CA GLU A 179 -19.09 -36.83 16.25
C GLU A 179 -20.17 -37.72 15.61
N GLY A 180 -20.67 -37.36 14.42
CA GLY A 180 -21.68 -38.14 13.71
C GLY A 180 -23.11 -38.02 14.28
N LEU A 181 -23.36 -37.01 15.10
CA LEU A 181 -24.66 -36.74 15.73
C LEU A 181 -25.65 -36.06 14.77
N ILE A 182 -25.18 -35.48 13.66
CA ILE A 182 -26.02 -34.89 12.60
C ILE A 182 -25.55 -35.39 11.23
N PRO A 183 -26.45 -35.84 10.33
CA PRO A 183 -26.07 -36.29 9.00
C PRO A 183 -25.68 -35.13 8.07
N LEU A 184 -24.63 -35.33 7.25
CA LEU A 184 -24.30 -34.43 6.14
C LEU A 184 -24.73 -35.04 4.80
N VAL A 185 -25.86 -34.55 4.30
CA VAL A 185 -26.38 -34.91 2.98
C VAL A 185 -25.46 -34.32 1.89
N LYS A 186 -25.23 -35.05 0.79
CA LYS A 186 -24.38 -34.64 -0.36
C LYS A 186 -22.88 -34.45 -0.06
N ARG A 187 -22.31 -35.12 0.95
CA ARG A 187 -20.85 -35.11 1.26
C ARG A 187 -19.94 -35.28 0.03
N GLN A 188 -20.32 -36.16 -0.89
CA GLN A 188 -19.54 -36.46 -2.09
C GLN A 188 -19.48 -35.30 -3.09
N ILE A 189 -20.56 -34.54 -3.22
CA ILE A 189 -20.60 -33.32 -4.06
C ILE A 189 -19.75 -32.23 -3.42
N ILE A 190 -19.92 -31.97 -2.11
CA ILE A 190 -19.16 -30.94 -1.38
C ILE A 190 -17.66 -31.22 -1.45
N SER A 191 -17.25 -32.47 -1.18
CA SER A 191 -15.84 -32.87 -1.26
C SER A 191 -15.26 -32.73 -2.67
N LYS A 192 -16.04 -33.03 -3.73
CA LYS A 192 -15.62 -32.79 -5.12
C LYS A 192 -15.42 -31.30 -5.40
N SER A 193 -16.37 -30.46 -5.00
CA SER A 193 -16.27 -29.00 -5.17
C SER A 193 -15.10 -28.40 -4.38
N LEU A 194 -14.86 -28.84 -3.14
CA LEU A 194 -13.71 -28.40 -2.35
C LEU A 194 -12.38 -28.81 -2.99
N ARG A 195 -12.29 -30.02 -3.55
CA ARG A 195 -11.09 -30.46 -4.31
C ARG A 195 -10.87 -29.59 -5.54
N GLN A 196 -11.93 -29.30 -6.30
CA GLN A 196 -11.84 -28.41 -7.47
C GLN A 196 -11.41 -27.00 -7.07
N ALA A 197 -11.97 -26.45 -5.99
CA ALA A 197 -11.58 -25.14 -5.47
C ALA A 197 -10.11 -25.09 -5.08
N LYS A 198 -9.59 -26.11 -4.37
CA LYS A 198 -8.15 -26.21 -4.03
C LYS A 198 -7.26 -26.28 -5.26
N VAL A 199 -7.66 -27.02 -6.30
CA VAL A 199 -6.90 -27.10 -7.55
C VAL A 199 -6.88 -25.75 -8.27
N ILE A 200 -8.02 -25.04 -8.32
CA ILE A 200 -8.09 -23.70 -8.92
C ILE A 200 -7.21 -22.72 -8.13
N ASP A 201 -7.33 -22.70 -6.79
CA ASP A 201 -6.51 -21.84 -5.94
C ASP A 201 -5.02 -22.10 -6.16
N SER A 202 -4.59 -23.37 -6.23
CA SER A 202 -3.18 -23.73 -6.46
C SER A 202 -2.59 -23.16 -7.77
N LYS A 203 -3.44 -22.84 -8.76
CA LYS A 203 -3.05 -22.25 -10.05
C LYS A 203 -3.06 -20.72 -10.04
N THR A 204 -3.60 -20.08 -8.99
CA THR A 204 -3.64 -18.62 -8.86
C THR A 204 -2.20 -18.08 -8.72
N PRO A 205 -1.81 -17.06 -9.52
CA PRO A 205 -0.49 -16.46 -9.43
C PRO A 205 -0.25 -15.94 -8.01
N GLN A 206 1.01 -15.93 -7.59
CA GLN A 206 1.35 -15.32 -6.31
C GLN A 206 1.08 -13.82 -6.36
N GLU A 207 0.50 -13.31 -5.28
CA GLU A 207 0.20 -11.89 -5.15
C GLU A 207 1.47 -11.05 -5.17
N ARG A 208 1.40 -9.92 -5.88
CA ARG A 208 2.47 -8.94 -5.93
C ARG A 208 2.08 -7.74 -5.08
N TYR A 209 2.81 -7.51 -3.99
CA TYR A 209 2.64 -6.30 -3.22
C TYR A 209 2.94 -5.08 -4.08
N THR A 210 1.97 -4.17 -4.13
CA THR A 210 2.13 -2.85 -4.73
C THR A 210 1.81 -1.82 -3.66
N LEU A 211 2.46 -0.65 -3.74
CA LEU A 211 2.11 0.47 -2.91
C LEU A 211 0.78 1.01 -3.42
N THR A 212 -0.28 0.86 -2.62
CA THR A 212 -1.59 1.44 -2.88
C THR A 212 -1.88 2.51 -1.86
N MET A 213 -2.79 3.41 -2.22
CA MET A 213 -3.45 4.30 -1.27
C MET A 213 -4.94 3.94 -1.29
N GLY A 214 -5.52 3.85 -0.11
CA GLY A 214 -6.95 3.65 0.08
C GLY A 214 -7.50 4.70 1.01
N GLU A 215 -8.79 4.97 0.89
CA GLU A 215 -9.50 5.84 1.82
C GLU A 215 -9.57 5.19 3.20
N GLY A 216 -9.19 5.94 4.22
CA GLY A 216 -9.30 5.51 5.61
C GLY A 216 -10.57 6.06 6.25
N SER A 217 -10.96 5.49 7.38
CA SER A 217 -12.03 6.09 8.19
C SER A 217 -11.61 7.47 8.72
N PRO A 218 -12.53 8.45 8.74
CA PRO A 218 -12.24 9.77 9.28
C PRO A 218 -11.99 9.69 10.79
N PHE A 219 -11.16 10.59 11.31
CA PHE A 219 -10.95 10.79 12.74
C PHE A 219 -10.58 12.26 12.99
N GLN A 220 -10.77 12.71 14.23
CA GLN A 220 -10.49 14.08 14.62
C GLN A 220 -9.00 14.26 14.90
N GLY A 221 -8.32 15.04 14.05
CA GLY A 221 -6.94 15.46 14.28
C GLY A 221 -6.87 16.69 15.19
N ASN A 222 -5.71 16.92 15.80
CA ASN A 222 -5.43 18.10 16.63
C ASN A 222 -4.12 18.75 16.19
N VAL A 223 -4.01 20.07 16.36
CA VAL A 223 -2.71 20.76 16.23
C VAL A 223 -1.88 20.47 17.47
N TYR A 224 -0.64 20.02 17.29
CA TYR A 224 0.29 19.86 18.42
C TYR A 224 0.83 21.23 18.85
N VAL A 225 0.59 21.62 20.10
CA VAL A 225 1.03 22.91 20.62
C VAL A 225 2.57 22.92 20.66
N ARG A 226 3.17 23.81 19.86
CA ARG A 226 4.64 23.89 19.66
C ARG A 226 5.26 22.56 19.20
N GLY A 227 4.49 21.73 18.49
CA GLY A 227 4.95 20.41 18.03
C GLY A 227 5.09 19.36 19.13
N SER A 228 4.65 19.63 20.36
CA SER A 228 4.73 18.66 21.46
C SER A 228 3.67 17.56 21.29
N PRO A 229 4.05 16.28 21.18
CA PRO A 229 3.09 15.17 21.02
C PRO A 229 2.21 14.96 22.25
N HIS A 230 2.59 15.51 23.41
CA HIS A 230 1.85 15.39 24.67
C HIS A 230 0.86 16.54 24.90
N LYS A 231 0.90 17.60 24.08
CA LYS A 231 0.01 18.76 24.21
C LYS A 231 -0.82 18.93 22.95
N LEU A 232 -1.97 18.26 22.94
CA LEU A 232 -2.97 18.43 21.90
C LEU A 232 -3.61 19.82 22.05
N GLY A 233 -3.58 20.59 20.97
CA GLY A 233 -4.25 21.88 20.84
C GLY A 233 -5.64 21.72 20.23
N ALA A 234 -6.11 22.79 19.58
CA ALA A 234 -7.42 22.82 18.96
C ALA A 234 -7.61 21.68 17.94
N PRO A 235 -8.81 21.10 17.86
CA PRO A 235 -9.12 20.12 16.85
C PRO A 235 -9.17 20.75 15.46
N VAL A 236 -8.81 19.97 14.45
CA VAL A 236 -8.77 20.40 13.05
C VAL A 236 -9.56 19.46 12.18
N VAL A 237 -10.19 20.05 11.17
CA VAL A 237 -10.87 19.32 10.10
C VAL A 237 -9.91 19.19 8.92
N GLY A 238 -9.95 18.05 8.23
CA GLY A 238 -9.24 17.88 6.98
C GLY A 238 -9.70 18.92 5.96
N ARG A 239 -8.75 19.69 5.43
CA ARG A 239 -9.01 20.71 4.41
C ARG A 239 -7.90 20.73 3.38
N ASN A 240 -8.26 21.15 2.18
CA ASN A 240 -7.35 21.36 1.08
C ASN A 240 -6.46 22.59 1.35
N LEU A 241 -5.43 22.77 0.52
CA LEU A 241 -4.53 23.91 0.64
C LEU A 241 -5.32 25.22 0.50
N THR A 242 -5.07 26.19 1.38
CA THR A 242 -5.73 27.51 1.32
C THR A 242 -5.50 28.20 -0.03
N ALA A 243 -4.32 28.01 -0.62
CA ALA A 243 -3.97 28.50 -1.95
C ALA A 243 -4.87 27.92 -3.07
N LEU A 244 -5.58 26.82 -2.80
CA LEU A 244 -6.51 26.14 -3.72
C LEU A 244 -7.96 26.26 -3.23
N GLY A 245 -8.29 27.31 -2.47
CA GLY A 245 -9.64 27.58 -1.96
C GLY A 245 -9.93 27.04 -0.56
N GLY A 246 -9.02 26.26 0.03
CA GLY A 246 -9.05 25.90 1.47
C GLY A 246 -10.30 25.15 1.93
N GLN A 247 -11.04 24.52 1.01
CA GLN A 247 -12.27 23.82 1.31
C GLN A 247 -12.02 22.57 2.17
N ALA A 248 -12.97 22.24 3.03
CA ALA A 248 -12.95 20.97 3.75
C ALA A 248 -13.00 19.82 2.73
N GLY A 249 -12.14 18.82 2.91
CA GLY A 249 -11.99 17.76 1.91
C GLY A 249 -10.90 16.76 2.27
N SER A 250 -10.98 15.61 1.60
CA SER A 250 -9.98 14.55 1.63
C SER A 250 -8.83 14.84 0.65
N ARG A 251 -7.74 14.08 0.76
CA ARG A 251 -6.66 14.12 -0.24
C ARG A 251 -7.13 13.64 -1.61
N LEU A 252 -8.17 12.81 -1.67
CA LEU A 252 -8.77 12.37 -2.93
C LEU A 252 -9.53 13.53 -3.59
N ASP A 253 -10.27 14.31 -2.80
CA ASP A 253 -10.95 15.52 -3.30
C ASP A 253 -9.95 16.52 -3.86
N LEU A 254 -8.85 16.76 -3.15
CA LEU A 254 -7.75 17.58 -3.67
C LEU A 254 -7.17 17.02 -4.97
N ALA A 255 -6.93 15.72 -5.05
CA ALA A 255 -6.41 15.09 -6.26
C ALA A 255 -7.37 15.26 -7.45
N ASN A 256 -8.67 15.05 -7.24
CA ASN A 256 -9.72 15.24 -8.24
C ASN A 256 -9.81 16.69 -8.70
N GLN A 257 -9.73 17.66 -7.77
CA GLN A 257 -9.68 19.09 -8.10
C GLN A 257 -8.44 19.44 -8.93
N LEU A 258 -7.27 18.89 -8.57
CA LEU A 258 -6.02 19.15 -9.29
C LEU A 258 -6.06 18.67 -10.74
N ILE A 259 -6.67 17.51 -11.01
CA ILE A 259 -6.75 16.94 -12.36
C ILE A 259 -8.04 17.32 -13.12
N SER A 260 -8.87 18.19 -12.55
CA SER A 260 -10.11 18.66 -13.17
C SER A 260 -9.85 19.35 -14.51
N GLU A 261 -10.83 19.32 -15.40
CA GLU A 261 -10.73 19.95 -16.72
C GLU A 261 -10.52 21.48 -16.62
N ASP A 262 -11.11 22.08 -15.59
CA ASP A 262 -11.01 23.50 -15.24
C ASP A 262 -9.61 23.91 -14.76
N ASN A 263 -8.73 22.95 -14.42
CA ASN A 263 -7.37 23.20 -14.02
C ASN A 263 -6.35 22.80 -15.11
N PRO A 264 -5.87 23.75 -15.93
CA PRO A 264 -4.89 23.46 -16.98
C PRO A 264 -3.45 23.31 -16.47
N LEU A 265 -3.17 23.67 -15.21
CA LEU A 265 -1.79 23.78 -14.72
C LEU A 265 -1.10 22.42 -14.61
N VAL A 266 -1.81 21.39 -14.13
CA VAL A 266 -1.21 20.07 -13.90
C VAL A 266 -0.68 19.45 -15.20
N SER A 267 -1.47 19.52 -16.28
CA SER A 267 -1.05 19.00 -17.58
C SER A 267 0.06 19.84 -18.21
N ARG A 268 0.00 21.18 -18.11
CA ARG A 268 1.07 22.09 -18.56
C ARG A 268 2.39 21.82 -17.85
N VAL A 269 2.37 21.73 -16.52
CA VAL A 269 3.57 21.46 -15.71
C VAL A 269 4.16 20.09 -16.07
N MET A 270 3.32 19.05 -16.20
CA MET A 270 3.78 17.71 -16.56
C MET A 270 4.37 17.67 -17.98
N ALA A 271 3.70 18.30 -18.95
CA ALA A 271 4.20 18.40 -20.32
C ALA A 271 5.56 19.11 -20.37
N ASN A 272 5.69 20.24 -19.67
CA ASN A 272 6.92 21.00 -19.59
C ASN A 272 8.06 20.22 -18.90
N ARG A 273 7.76 19.51 -17.81
CA ARG A 273 8.75 18.68 -17.11
C ARG A 273 9.23 17.52 -17.96
N ILE A 274 8.34 16.87 -18.73
CA ILE A 274 8.74 15.82 -19.67
C ILE A 274 9.57 16.42 -20.80
N TRP A 275 9.16 17.55 -21.36
CA TRP A 275 9.93 18.27 -22.38
C TRP A 275 11.36 18.62 -21.90
N LEU A 276 11.46 19.18 -20.69
CA LEU A 276 12.71 19.51 -20.03
C LEU A 276 13.67 18.32 -19.97
N GLN A 277 13.20 17.09 -19.73
CA GLN A 277 14.06 15.89 -19.70
C GLN A 277 14.70 15.58 -21.06
N PHE A 278 14.05 15.91 -22.17
CA PHE A 278 14.57 15.63 -23.52
C PHE A 278 15.42 16.77 -24.08
N PHE A 279 15.04 18.02 -23.81
CA PHE A 279 15.71 19.19 -24.38
C PHE A 279 16.66 19.89 -23.39
N GLY A 280 16.70 19.48 -22.12
CA GLY A 280 17.55 20.11 -21.08
C GLY A 280 17.06 21.49 -20.61
N ARG A 281 16.10 22.08 -21.32
CA ARG A 281 15.36 23.29 -20.95
C ARG A 281 13.86 23.06 -21.18
N GLY A 282 13.03 23.50 -20.24
CA GLY A 282 11.57 23.49 -20.40
C GLY A 282 11.12 24.55 -21.41
N ILE A 283 9.93 24.37 -21.97
CA ILE A 283 9.22 25.44 -22.70
C ILE A 283 9.02 26.64 -21.77
N VAL A 284 8.60 26.36 -20.53
CA VAL A 284 8.72 27.28 -19.39
C VAL A 284 10.05 26.98 -18.69
N PRO A 285 11.02 27.91 -18.67
CA PRO A 285 12.35 27.68 -18.09
C PRO A 285 12.33 27.46 -16.58
N THR A 286 11.28 27.91 -15.89
CA THR A 286 11.07 27.77 -14.44
C THR A 286 10.11 26.60 -14.16
N PRO A 287 10.58 25.34 -14.13
CA PRO A 287 9.70 24.17 -14.02
C PRO A 287 8.93 24.07 -12.69
N ASP A 288 9.35 24.84 -11.69
CA ASP A 288 8.75 24.87 -10.35
C ASP A 288 7.89 26.12 -10.11
N ASP A 289 7.86 27.07 -11.05
CA ASP A 289 7.04 28.28 -10.96
C ASP A 289 6.43 28.66 -12.32
N PHE A 290 5.12 28.44 -12.42
CA PHE A 290 4.27 28.83 -13.56
C PHE A 290 3.42 30.08 -13.23
N GLY A 291 3.66 30.69 -12.06
CA GLY A 291 2.99 31.88 -11.59
C GLY A 291 3.74 33.17 -11.96
N PRO A 292 3.37 34.29 -11.32
CA PRO A 292 3.91 35.62 -11.64
C PRO A 292 5.42 35.80 -11.44
N MET A 293 6.04 34.94 -10.62
CA MET A 293 7.50 34.96 -10.37
C MET A 293 8.26 34.00 -11.31
N GLY A 294 7.52 33.20 -12.09
CA GLY A 294 8.06 32.34 -13.15
C GLY A 294 8.38 33.11 -14.44
N GLN A 295 9.00 32.42 -15.38
CA GLN A 295 9.24 32.94 -16.73
C GLN A 295 8.13 32.50 -17.69
N GLU A 296 7.87 33.34 -18.70
CA GLU A 296 6.90 33.01 -19.75
C GLU A 296 7.35 31.83 -20.63
N PRO A 297 6.40 31.05 -21.18
CA PRO A 297 6.72 29.96 -22.11
C PRO A 297 7.31 30.52 -23.41
N SER A 298 8.39 29.90 -23.90
CA SER A 298 8.95 30.25 -25.21
C SER A 298 8.02 29.92 -26.38
N HIS A 299 7.18 28.90 -26.22
CA HIS A 299 6.22 28.42 -27.23
C HIS A 299 4.88 28.11 -26.54
N PRO A 300 4.05 29.12 -26.24
CA PRO A 300 2.80 28.94 -25.48
C PRO A 300 1.82 27.98 -26.16
N GLU A 301 1.61 28.12 -27.47
CA GLU A 301 0.68 27.27 -28.24
C GLU A 301 1.12 25.80 -28.25
N LEU A 302 2.44 25.55 -28.35
CA LEU A 302 2.98 24.19 -28.29
C LEU A 302 2.76 23.57 -26.91
N LEU A 303 2.99 24.34 -25.85
CA LEU A 303 2.77 23.87 -24.48
C LEU A 303 1.29 23.52 -24.26
N ASP A 304 0.38 24.37 -24.74
CA ASP A 304 -1.05 24.15 -24.63
C ASP A 304 -1.51 22.94 -25.43
N TRP A 305 -0.99 22.76 -26.64
CA TRP A 305 -1.26 21.59 -27.45
C TRP A 305 -0.78 20.29 -26.76
N LEU A 306 0.47 20.28 -26.26
CA LEU A 306 1.01 19.12 -25.54
C LEU A 306 0.23 18.81 -24.26
N ALA A 307 -0.18 19.85 -23.52
CA ALA A 307 -0.93 19.71 -22.28
C ALA A 307 -2.35 19.18 -22.53
N HIS A 308 -3.04 19.71 -23.55
CA HIS A 308 -4.36 19.23 -23.95
C HIS A 308 -4.28 17.77 -24.43
N ASP A 309 -3.36 17.47 -25.35
CA ASP A 309 -3.15 16.11 -25.86
C ASP A 309 -2.80 15.11 -24.74
N PHE A 310 -2.02 15.52 -23.75
CA PHE A 310 -1.68 14.68 -22.60
C PHE A 310 -2.91 14.27 -21.79
N ARG A 311 -3.86 15.19 -21.59
CA ARG A 311 -5.14 14.91 -20.90
C ARG A 311 -6.04 13.98 -21.74
N GLU A 312 -6.23 14.32 -23.02
CA GLU A 312 -7.06 13.53 -23.95
C GLU A 312 -6.56 12.08 -24.10
N ASN A 313 -5.23 11.87 -24.05
CA ASN A 313 -4.62 10.55 -24.11
C ASN A 313 -4.46 9.88 -22.73
N HIS A 314 -5.43 10.12 -21.83
CA HIS A 314 -5.53 9.53 -20.49
C HIS A 314 -4.26 9.67 -19.65
N TRP A 315 -3.60 10.85 -19.70
CA TRP A 315 -2.41 11.15 -18.91
C TRP A 315 -1.25 10.15 -19.14
N SER A 316 -1.21 9.53 -20.33
CA SER A 316 -0.19 8.52 -20.67
C SER A 316 1.17 9.16 -20.94
N VAL A 317 2.05 9.11 -19.94
CA VAL A 317 3.43 9.62 -20.03
C VAL A 317 4.16 8.99 -21.23
N LYS A 318 3.92 7.70 -21.50
CA LYS A 318 4.54 6.98 -22.62
C LYS A 318 4.08 7.52 -23.99
N ASN A 319 2.82 7.93 -24.11
CA ASN A 319 2.31 8.50 -25.36
C ASN A 319 2.90 9.89 -25.60
N LEU A 320 2.94 10.74 -24.59
CA LEU A 320 3.57 12.06 -24.69
C LEU A 320 5.06 11.96 -25.01
N ILE A 321 5.80 11.08 -24.33
CA ILE A 321 7.21 10.79 -24.65
C ILE A 321 7.35 10.38 -26.12
N ARG A 322 6.53 9.43 -26.59
CA ARG A 322 6.56 8.99 -27.99
C ARG A 322 6.37 10.15 -28.95
N LYS A 323 5.42 11.04 -28.69
CA LYS A 323 5.17 12.22 -29.56
C LYS A 323 6.37 13.14 -29.61
N ILE A 324 6.98 13.43 -28.45
CA ILE A 324 8.18 14.27 -28.36
C ILE A 324 9.34 13.64 -29.15
N VAL A 325 9.68 12.36 -28.90
CA VAL A 325 10.85 11.73 -29.53
C VAL A 325 10.68 11.44 -31.03
N LEU A 326 9.44 11.39 -31.52
CA LEU A 326 9.14 11.25 -32.95
C LEU A 326 9.00 12.60 -33.68
N SER A 327 9.01 13.72 -32.94
CA SER A 327 8.94 15.06 -33.54
C SER A 327 10.12 15.34 -34.47
N LYS A 328 9.95 16.28 -35.40
CA LYS A 328 11.07 16.77 -36.22
C LYS A 328 12.09 17.48 -35.32
N THR A 329 11.62 18.22 -34.32
CA THR A 329 12.43 18.99 -33.36
C THR A 329 13.41 18.09 -32.60
N TYR A 330 12.94 16.98 -32.01
CA TYR A 330 13.81 16.06 -31.28
C TYR A 330 14.83 15.35 -32.19
N ARG A 331 14.51 15.16 -33.47
CA ARG A 331 15.38 14.52 -34.46
C ARG A 331 16.36 15.47 -35.15
N GLN A 332 16.39 16.75 -34.77
CA GLN A 332 17.37 17.69 -35.30
C GLN A 332 18.81 17.28 -34.94
N SER A 333 19.76 17.68 -35.78
CA SER A 333 21.18 17.58 -35.45
C SER A 333 21.55 18.58 -34.35
N SER A 334 22.56 18.26 -33.56
CA SER A 334 23.22 19.24 -32.66
C SER A 334 24.22 20.13 -33.41
N LEU A 335 24.54 19.80 -34.66
CA LEU A 335 25.31 20.67 -35.55
C LEU A 335 24.40 21.79 -36.08
N LEU A 336 24.98 22.97 -36.26
CA LEU A 336 24.29 24.08 -36.89
C LEU A 336 23.90 23.69 -38.32
N ASN A 337 22.68 24.01 -38.74
CA ASN A 337 22.25 23.79 -40.11
C ASN A 337 23.13 24.62 -41.06
N PRO A 338 23.72 24.02 -42.12
CA PRO A 338 24.57 24.75 -43.08
C PRO A 338 23.92 25.96 -43.74
N PHE A 339 22.58 26.00 -43.85
CA PHE A 339 21.85 27.13 -44.40
C PHE A 339 21.67 28.31 -43.42
N CYS A 340 22.08 28.15 -42.16
CA CYS A 340 22.01 29.22 -41.16
C CYS A 340 23.36 29.92 -41.01
N GLU A 341 23.35 31.25 -41.10
CA GLU A 341 24.53 32.07 -40.79
C GLU A 341 24.86 32.02 -39.30
N LYS A 342 26.07 31.55 -38.98
CA LYS A 342 26.53 31.36 -37.59
C LYS A 342 26.49 32.65 -36.77
N GLU A 343 26.91 33.77 -37.36
CA GLU A 343 26.94 35.08 -36.69
C GLU A 343 25.52 35.55 -36.35
N LYS A 344 24.60 35.45 -37.31
CA LYS A 344 23.20 35.82 -37.12
C LYS A 344 22.52 35.01 -36.03
N VAL A 345 22.73 33.69 -35.99
CA VAL A 345 22.19 32.82 -34.94
C VAL A 345 22.76 33.16 -33.56
N SER A 346 24.07 33.43 -33.49
CA SER A 346 24.73 33.81 -32.23
C SER A 346 24.21 35.14 -31.68
N LEU A 347 23.75 36.05 -32.52
CA LEU A 347 23.15 37.32 -32.10
C LEU A 347 21.65 37.19 -31.76
N THR A 348 20.91 36.36 -32.50
CA THR A 348 19.45 36.28 -32.41
C THR A 348 18.98 35.30 -31.33
N ASP A 349 19.57 34.11 -31.25
CA ASP A 349 19.20 33.05 -30.31
C ASP A 349 20.42 32.28 -29.80
N PRO A 350 21.31 32.94 -29.04
CA PRO A 350 22.53 32.31 -28.51
C PRO A 350 22.23 31.14 -27.57
N GLN A 351 21.07 31.16 -26.89
CA GLN A 351 20.67 30.14 -25.92
C GLN A 351 19.90 28.97 -26.54
N ASN A 352 19.66 28.99 -27.86
CA ASN A 352 18.86 27.96 -28.56
C ASN A 352 17.45 27.79 -27.97
N ILE A 353 16.81 28.89 -27.57
CA ILE A 353 15.45 28.93 -27.02
C ILE A 353 14.43 28.51 -28.09
N PHE A 354 14.65 28.89 -29.35
CA PHE A 354 13.79 28.55 -30.48
C PHE A 354 14.12 27.19 -31.13
N LEU A 355 15.05 26.43 -30.53
CA LEU A 355 15.38 25.06 -30.93
C LEU A 355 15.75 24.92 -32.41
N HIS A 356 16.61 25.83 -32.88
CA HIS A 356 17.16 25.76 -34.24
C HIS A 356 18.12 24.56 -34.42
N LYS A 357 18.55 23.93 -33.32
CA LYS A 357 19.32 22.67 -33.27
C LYS A 357 18.99 21.87 -32.02
N MET A 358 19.35 20.58 -31.98
CA MET A 358 19.21 19.76 -30.78
C MET A 358 20.25 20.17 -29.72
N PRO A 359 19.85 20.57 -28.49
CA PRO A 359 20.79 20.94 -27.44
C PRO A 359 21.66 19.75 -27.02
N VAL A 360 22.94 20.02 -26.79
CA VAL A 360 23.87 19.04 -26.22
C VAL A 360 23.53 18.87 -24.74
N ARG A 361 23.30 17.62 -24.33
CA ARG A 361 22.94 17.30 -22.95
C ARG A 361 23.99 16.42 -22.30
N ARG A 362 24.24 16.68 -21.01
CA ARG A 362 25.00 15.78 -20.16
C ARG A 362 24.22 14.47 -19.97
N LEU A 363 24.93 13.34 -20.04
CA LEU A 363 24.35 12.05 -19.66
C LEU A 363 24.35 11.90 -18.14
N GLN A 364 23.23 11.40 -17.61
CA GLN A 364 23.12 11.03 -16.18
C GLN A 364 24.01 9.81 -15.88
N ALA A 365 24.47 9.69 -14.63
CA ALA A 365 25.33 8.60 -14.18
C ALA A 365 24.77 7.21 -14.55
N GLU A 366 23.46 7.02 -14.39
CA GLU A 366 22.74 5.79 -14.73
C GLU A 366 22.80 5.49 -16.22
N ALA A 367 22.63 6.52 -17.07
CA ALA A 367 22.69 6.37 -18.52
C ALA A 367 24.12 6.04 -18.99
N ILE A 368 25.15 6.64 -18.37
CA ILE A 368 26.56 6.33 -18.65
C ILE A 368 26.84 4.87 -18.29
N ARG A 369 26.49 4.43 -17.07
CA ARG A 369 26.68 3.04 -16.63
C ARG A 369 25.95 2.05 -17.54
N ASP A 370 24.66 2.29 -17.81
CA ASP A 370 23.85 1.40 -18.64
C ASP A 370 24.39 1.35 -20.09
N SER A 371 24.96 2.45 -20.60
CA SER A 371 25.63 2.48 -21.91
C SER A 371 26.87 1.59 -21.92
N ILE A 372 27.73 1.67 -20.89
CA ILE A 372 28.91 0.80 -20.75
C ILE A 372 28.51 -0.68 -20.69
N LEU A 373 27.46 -1.02 -19.92
CA LEU A 373 26.92 -2.38 -19.86
C LEU A 373 26.36 -2.82 -21.22
N SER A 374 25.72 -1.92 -21.95
CA SER A 374 25.19 -2.22 -23.28
C SER A 374 26.29 -2.44 -24.30
N PHE A 375 27.32 -1.59 -24.36
CA PHE A 375 28.45 -1.73 -25.29
C PHE A 375 29.31 -2.96 -25.00
N SER A 376 29.44 -3.34 -23.73
CA SER A 376 30.15 -4.57 -23.34
C SER A 376 29.32 -5.85 -23.54
N GLY A 377 28.06 -5.76 -23.98
CA GLY A 377 27.17 -6.91 -24.16
C GLY A 377 26.68 -7.55 -22.85
N ARG A 378 26.88 -6.89 -21.71
CA ARG A 378 26.56 -7.42 -20.36
C ARG A 378 25.21 -6.94 -19.81
N ILE A 379 24.48 -6.07 -20.52
CA ILE A 379 23.23 -5.50 -20.01
C ILE A 379 22.10 -6.55 -19.91
N ASP A 380 21.61 -6.78 -18.70
CA ASP A 380 20.38 -7.53 -18.43
C ASP A 380 19.17 -6.59 -18.53
N LYS A 381 18.35 -6.81 -19.56
CA LYS A 381 17.12 -6.04 -19.83
C LYS A 381 15.88 -6.55 -19.09
N ARG A 382 15.97 -7.63 -18.31
CA ARG A 382 14.83 -8.19 -17.57
C ARG A 382 14.18 -7.12 -16.69
N LEU A 383 12.87 -6.98 -16.80
CA LEU A 383 12.10 -6.01 -16.00
C LEU A 383 11.73 -6.60 -14.64
N PHE A 384 11.60 -5.71 -13.64
CA PHE A 384 11.21 -6.06 -12.27
C PHE A 384 12.20 -7.00 -11.56
N GLY A 385 11.82 -7.49 -10.38
CA GLY A 385 12.65 -8.32 -9.52
C GLY A 385 13.37 -7.53 -8.42
N PRO A 386 14.07 -8.23 -7.52
CA PRO A 386 14.76 -7.60 -6.40
C PRO A 386 15.93 -6.73 -6.89
N SER A 387 16.24 -5.69 -6.11
CA SER A 387 17.41 -4.86 -6.35
C SER A 387 18.71 -5.62 -6.11
N VAL A 388 19.76 -5.29 -6.87
CA VAL A 388 21.11 -5.84 -6.67
C VAL A 388 21.85 -5.00 -5.64
N PRO A 389 22.49 -5.60 -4.62
CA PRO A 389 23.33 -4.85 -3.70
C PRO A 389 24.45 -4.10 -4.44
N ILE A 390 24.89 -2.97 -3.88
CA ILE A 390 26.01 -2.21 -4.46
C ILE A 390 27.35 -2.87 -4.13
N TYR A 391 28.31 -2.70 -5.04
CA TYR A 391 29.71 -3.02 -4.76
C TYR A 391 30.32 -2.00 -3.80
N LYS A 392 30.90 -2.51 -2.72
CA LYS A 392 31.62 -1.76 -1.69
C LYS A 392 33.11 -1.97 -1.90
N THR A 393 33.86 -0.87 -1.88
CA THR A 393 35.33 -0.90 -1.88
C THR A 393 35.86 -1.23 -0.49
N ALA A 394 37.16 -1.52 -0.38
CA ALA A 394 37.81 -1.79 0.90
C ALA A 394 37.70 -0.63 1.92
N PHE A 395 37.57 0.61 1.43
CA PHE A 395 37.48 1.82 2.25
C PHE A 395 36.07 2.10 2.79
N MET A 396 35.05 1.40 2.27
CA MET A 396 33.65 1.58 2.63
C MET A 396 33.29 0.72 3.85
N THR A 397 33.86 1.08 5.00
CA THR A 397 33.62 0.41 6.30
C THR A 397 32.59 1.20 7.13
N GLY A 398 31.77 0.50 7.92
CA GLY A 398 30.77 1.16 8.76
C GLY A 398 29.64 0.26 9.25
N ARG A 399 28.94 0.71 10.30
CA ARG A 399 27.75 0.01 10.81
C ARG A 399 26.59 0.08 9.80
N GLY A 400 25.83 -1.00 9.69
CA GLY A 400 24.67 -1.09 8.78
C GLY A 400 25.00 -1.54 7.34
N GLY A 401 26.22 -2.02 7.09
CA GLY A 401 26.60 -2.56 5.79
C GLY A 401 25.80 -3.81 5.41
N LYS A 402 25.07 -3.76 4.30
CA LYS A 402 24.44 -4.96 3.71
C LYS A 402 25.46 -5.81 2.93
N LYS A 403 25.00 -6.96 2.42
CA LYS A 403 25.78 -7.87 1.55
C LYS A 403 26.48 -7.08 0.44
N ASN A 404 27.77 -7.37 0.22
CA ASN A 404 28.52 -6.77 -0.88
C ASN A 404 27.99 -7.29 -2.21
N GLY A 405 27.76 -6.38 -3.16
CA GLY A 405 27.31 -6.72 -4.51
C GLY A 405 28.46 -6.84 -5.52
N PRO A 406 28.19 -7.37 -6.72
CA PRO A 406 29.15 -7.39 -7.81
C PRO A 406 29.41 -5.99 -8.36
N LEU A 407 30.64 -5.75 -8.85
CA LEU A 407 31.10 -4.45 -9.37
C LEU A 407 30.18 -3.88 -10.47
N ASP A 408 29.74 -4.74 -11.38
CA ASP A 408 28.87 -4.40 -12.52
C ASP A 408 27.38 -4.43 -12.16
N GLY A 409 27.01 -4.71 -10.91
CA GLY A 409 25.62 -4.91 -10.50
C GLY A 409 24.94 -6.11 -11.19
N ALA A 410 25.71 -7.15 -11.54
CA ALA A 410 25.24 -8.34 -12.26
C ALA A 410 24.62 -8.02 -13.63
N GLY A 411 25.15 -7.00 -14.31
CA GLY A 411 24.63 -6.53 -15.60
C GLY A 411 23.27 -5.83 -15.54
N ARG A 412 22.63 -5.73 -14.37
CA ARG A 412 21.32 -5.11 -14.21
C ARG A 412 21.38 -3.61 -14.49
N ARG A 413 20.36 -3.12 -15.19
CA ARG A 413 20.11 -1.68 -15.39
C ARG A 413 20.20 -0.92 -14.06
N SER A 414 20.69 0.31 -14.12
CA SER A 414 20.97 1.16 -12.96
C SER A 414 19.77 1.41 -12.06
N ILE A 415 18.56 1.44 -12.62
CA ILE A 415 17.30 1.53 -11.86
C ILE A 415 17.04 0.34 -10.91
N TYR A 416 17.74 -0.78 -11.09
CA TYR A 416 17.65 -1.96 -10.23
C TYR A 416 18.83 -2.10 -9.25
N GLY A 417 19.72 -1.11 -9.20
CA GLY A 417 20.74 -1.02 -8.15
C GLY A 417 20.11 -0.66 -6.80
N SER A 418 20.60 -1.25 -5.72
CA SER A 418 20.24 -0.81 -4.38
C SER A 418 20.88 0.54 -4.06
N VAL A 419 20.26 1.32 -3.18
CA VAL A 419 20.86 2.55 -2.66
C VAL A 419 20.97 2.42 -1.15
N TYR A 420 22.19 2.47 -0.61
CA TYR A 420 22.44 2.40 0.82
C TYR A 420 22.99 3.73 1.31
N ARG A 421 22.33 4.35 2.29
CA ARG A 421 22.68 5.69 2.79
C ARG A 421 24.15 5.87 3.12
N ASN A 422 24.75 4.90 3.80
CA ASN A 422 26.14 4.98 4.22
C ASN A 422 27.12 4.38 3.20
N PHE A 423 26.61 3.79 2.11
CA PHE A 423 27.40 3.07 1.12
C PHE A 423 26.83 3.34 -0.28
N LEU A 424 27.11 4.53 -0.80
CA LEU A 424 26.72 4.92 -2.16
C LEU A 424 27.69 4.31 -3.19
N SER A 425 27.22 4.13 -4.43
CA SER A 425 28.06 3.60 -5.49
C SER A 425 29.15 4.62 -5.87
N PRO A 426 30.45 4.27 -5.78
CA PRO A 426 31.52 5.18 -6.16
C PRO A 426 31.47 5.57 -7.64
N PHE A 427 31.08 4.62 -8.52
CA PHE A 427 30.89 4.89 -9.95
C PHE A 427 29.82 5.97 -10.15
N MET A 428 28.67 5.83 -9.50
CA MET A 428 27.58 6.79 -9.68
C MET A 428 27.94 8.18 -9.15
N LEU A 429 28.62 8.23 -8.01
CA LEU A 429 29.11 9.48 -7.43
C LEU A 429 30.13 10.18 -8.34
N ALA A 430 31.01 9.43 -9.01
CA ALA A 430 31.99 10.00 -9.94
C ALA A 430 31.34 10.69 -11.15
N PHE A 431 30.08 10.38 -11.46
CA PHE A 431 29.30 11.02 -12.52
C PHE A 431 28.17 11.91 -11.98
N ASP A 432 28.35 12.45 -10.77
CA ASP A 432 27.45 13.37 -10.06
C ASP A 432 26.01 12.85 -9.91
N GLN A 433 25.83 11.57 -9.59
CA GLN A 433 24.51 11.11 -9.14
C GLN A 433 24.12 11.89 -7.87
N PRO A 434 22.93 12.51 -7.82
CA PRO A 434 22.47 13.23 -6.64
C PRO A 434 22.43 12.32 -5.42
N ALA A 435 22.93 12.81 -4.28
CA ALA A 435 22.82 12.09 -3.03
C ALA A 435 21.32 12.01 -2.64
N PRO A 436 20.75 10.80 -2.43
CA PRO A 436 19.32 10.67 -2.13
C PRO A 436 18.96 11.05 -0.69
N PHE A 437 19.94 11.52 0.09
CA PHE A 437 19.79 11.90 1.48
C PHE A 437 20.37 13.31 1.61
N GLY A 438 19.50 14.31 1.49
CA GLY A 438 19.77 15.69 1.87
C GLY A 438 19.52 15.90 3.35
#